data_AF-A0A2E6NQJ8-F1
#
_entry.id   AF-A0A2E6NQJ8-F1
#
_cell.length_a   1.000
_cell.length_b   1.000
_cell.length_c   1.000
_cell.angle_alpha   90.00
_cell.angle_beta   90.00
_cell.angle_gamma   90.00
#
_symmetry.space_group_name_H-M   'P 1'
#
loop_
_entity.id
_entity.type
_entity.pdbx_description
1 polymer ?
#
loop_
_entity_poly.entity_id
_entity_poly.type
_entity_poly.pdbx_seq_one_letter_code
_entity_poly.pdbx_strand_id
1 'polypeptide(L)'
;MTGYGRGECAAKGAHITVELNTVNRKQAEVSLGIPPELESIESELRDMILASVSRGRVNGRVALQHSGASRAVSNAVNEGQARAYRRELVKLAKSLKMPDNLSLETLLRLPGVLEPSEPTLDGKAFRAPAKRALGQALEALQAMREKEGANLGRDLAKRLAGLRRVAKRVARRAPAVLKQHRERLIERLNNANVETPGADDERLLREMVYYTDRMDITEELTRLDSHFA
;
A
#
# COMPACT_ATOMS: atom_id res chain seq x y z
N MET A 1 -2.25 -2.42 -7.50
CA MET A 1 -3.72 -2.38 -7.44
C MET A 1 -4.07 -1.94 -6.04
N THR A 2 -4.85 -0.88 -5.94
CA THR A 2 -5.26 -0.34 -4.65
C THR A 2 -6.47 -1.12 -4.16
N GLY A 3 -6.69 -1.12 -2.87
CA GLY A 3 -7.77 -1.89 -2.29
C GLY A 3 -8.00 -1.44 -0.87
N TYR A 4 -9.24 -1.51 -0.46
CA TYR A 4 -9.67 -1.28 0.90
C TYR A 4 -10.58 -2.42 1.33
N GLY A 5 -10.43 -2.86 2.57
CA GLY A 5 -11.28 -3.85 3.18
C GLY A 5 -11.48 -3.52 4.65
N ARG A 6 -12.71 -3.68 5.12
CA ARG A 6 -13.07 -3.50 6.52
C ARG A 6 -13.88 -4.69 6.99
N GLY A 7 -13.57 -5.16 8.17
CA GLY A 7 -14.27 -6.26 8.82
C GLY A 7 -14.43 -5.99 10.31
N GLU A 8 -15.53 -6.48 10.86
CA GLU A 8 -15.93 -6.18 12.23
C GLU A 8 -16.45 -7.43 12.93
N CYS A 9 -16.08 -7.59 14.19
CA CYS A 9 -16.58 -8.67 15.01
C CYS A 9 -16.84 -8.19 16.44
N ALA A 10 -18.07 -8.37 16.91
CA ALA A 10 -18.43 -8.15 18.30
C ALA A 10 -18.31 -9.47 19.08
N ALA A 11 -17.53 -9.48 20.15
CA ALA A 11 -17.39 -10.64 21.03
C ALA A 11 -16.98 -10.23 22.44
N LYS A 12 -17.52 -10.93 23.44
CA LYS A 12 -17.14 -10.78 24.87
C LYS A 12 -17.19 -9.34 25.39
N GLY A 13 -18.18 -8.55 24.95
CA GLY A 13 -18.32 -7.15 25.34
C GLY A 13 -17.28 -6.22 24.72
N ALA A 14 -16.67 -6.61 23.59
CA ALA A 14 -15.82 -5.75 22.79
C ALA A 14 -16.16 -5.84 21.29
N HIS A 15 -15.92 -4.76 20.58
CA HIS A 15 -15.94 -4.65 19.13
C HIS A 15 -14.51 -4.61 18.61
N ILE A 16 -14.19 -5.56 17.73
CA ILE A 16 -12.94 -5.57 16.97
C ILE A 16 -13.24 -5.06 15.58
N THR A 17 -12.51 -4.04 15.15
CA THR A 17 -12.53 -3.53 13.78
C THR A 17 -11.16 -3.77 13.15
N VAL A 18 -11.14 -4.34 11.95
CA VAL A 18 -9.93 -4.51 11.14
C VAL A 18 -10.12 -3.73 9.85
N GLU A 19 -9.21 -2.81 9.58
CA GLU A 19 -9.17 -2.06 8.33
C GLU A 19 -7.86 -2.39 7.60
N LEU A 20 -7.96 -2.69 6.31
CA LEU A 20 -6.84 -2.99 5.43
C LEU A 20 -6.87 -2.06 4.23
N ASN A 21 -5.71 -1.51 3.89
CA ASN A 21 -5.52 -0.69 2.71
C ASN A 21 -4.24 -1.11 1.98
N THR A 22 -4.32 -1.26 0.66
CA THR A 22 -3.18 -1.71 -0.16
C THR A 22 -2.69 -0.65 -1.13
N VAL A 23 -1.37 -0.61 -1.29
CA VAL A 23 -0.68 0.21 -2.29
C VAL A 23 0.18 -0.66 -3.19
N ASN A 24 0.44 -0.15 -4.41
CA ASN A 24 1.21 -0.89 -5.40
C ASN A 24 2.70 -0.93 -5.03
N ARG A 25 3.23 -2.11 -4.73
CA ARG A 25 4.65 -2.40 -4.49
C ARG A 25 5.03 -3.71 -5.19
N LYS A 26 6.32 -3.88 -5.50
CA LYS A 26 6.81 -5.08 -6.20
C LYS A 26 6.73 -6.34 -5.33
N GLN A 27 7.05 -6.21 -4.05
CA GLN A 27 7.03 -7.29 -3.06
C GLN A 27 5.80 -7.18 -2.16
N ALA A 28 5.42 -8.30 -1.54
CA ALA A 28 4.43 -8.32 -0.48
C ALA A 28 5.09 -7.79 0.81
N GLU A 29 4.49 -6.76 1.40
CA GLU A 29 4.94 -6.16 2.65
C GLU A 29 3.70 -5.92 3.53
N VAL A 30 3.77 -6.25 4.81
CA VAL A 30 2.64 -6.10 5.74
C VAL A 30 3.07 -5.20 6.90
N SER A 31 2.41 -4.06 7.02
CA SER A 31 2.52 -3.14 8.14
C SER A 31 1.19 -3.16 8.88
N LEU A 32 1.18 -3.71 10.09
CA LEU A 32 -0.05 -3.93 10.87
C LEU A 32 0.09 -3.19 12.20
N GLY A 33 -0.80 -2.23 12.45
CA GLY A 33 -0.94 -1.58 13.74
C GLY A 33 -1.90 -2.37 14.62
N ILE A 34 -1.40 -2.90 15.74
CA ILE A 34 -2.15 -3.75 16.66
C ILE A 34 -2.14 -3.11 18.06
N PRO A 35 -3.27 -3.17 18.80
CA PRO A 35 -3.33 -2.68 20.17
C PRO A 35 -2.63 -3.67 21.13
N PRO A 36 -2.04 -3.20 22.25
CA PRO A 36 -1.23 -4.03 23.15
C PRO A 36 -1.90 -5.36 23.58
N GLU A 37 -3.22 -5.34 23.76
CA GLU A 37 -4.03 -6.49 24.16
C GLU A 37 -4.00 -7.64 23.14
N LEU A 38 -3.63 -7.38 21.89
CA LEU A 38 -3.62 -8.33 20.79
C LEU A 38 -2.21 -8.63 20.24
N GLU A 39 -1.14 -8.12 20.87
CA GLU A 39 0.24 -8.35 20.41
C GLU A 39 0.57 -9.85 20.29
N SER A 40 0.09 -10.66 21.23
CA SER A 40 0.30 -12.11 21.24
C SER A 40 -0.20 -12.85 20.00
N ILE A 41 -1.15 -12.26 19.25
CA ILE A 41 -1.73 -12.85 18.03
C ILE A 41 -1.29 -12.14 16.76
N GLU A 42 -0.39 -11.15 16.85
CA GLU A 42 0.07 -10.34 15.71
C GLU A 42 0.60 -11.20 14.57
N SER A 43 1.52 -12.12 14.89
CA SER A 43 2.18 -12.96 13.89
C SER A 43 1.17 -13.76 13.08
N GLU A 44 0.15 -14.30 13.74
CA GLU A 44 -0.88 -15.09 13.07
C GLU A 44 -1.75 -14.25 12.12
N LEU A 45 -2.09 -13.03 12.53
CA LEU A 45 -2.84 -12.10 11.67
C LEU A 45 -1.98 -11.67 10.46
N ARG A 46 -0.68 -11.43 10.67
CA ARG A 46 0.28 -11.13 9.60
C ARG A 46 0.36 -12.30 8.60
N ASP A 47 0.47 -13.53 9.08
CA ASP A 47 0.54 -14.72 8.23
C ASP A 47 -0.73 -14.90 7.39
N MET A 48 -1.91 -14.66 7.98
CA MET A 48 -3.18 -14.67 7.24
C MET A 48 -3.22 -13.62 6.12
N ILE A 49 -2.69 -12.42 6.36
CA ILE A 49 -2.61 -11.37 5.33
C ILE A 49 -1.64 -11.80 4.21
N LEU A 50 -0.47 -12.33 4.56
CA LEU A 50 0.54 -12.77 3.60
C LEU A 50 0.05 -13.95 2.74
N ALA A 51 -0.74 -14.85 3.32
CA ALA A 51 -1.38 -15.94 2.58
C ALA A 51 -2.40 -15.42 1.54
N SER A 52 -3.04 -14.29 1.82
CA SER A 52 -4.04 -13.68 0.93
C SER A 52 -3.46 -12.69 -0.09
N VAL A 53 -2.28 -12.10 0.17
CA VAL A 53 -1.72 -11.01 -0.65
C VAL A 53 -0.30 -11.35 -1.11
N SER A 54 -0.17 -11.68 -2.39
CA SER A 54 1.11 -12.04 -3.03
C SER A 54 1.96 -10.85 -3.50
N ARG A 55 1.35 -9.66 -3.65
CA ARG A 55 2.02 -8.45 -4.16
C ARG A 55 1.38 -7.19 -3.63
N GLY A 56 2.21 -6.21 -3.26
CA GLY A 56 1.79 -4.91 -2.74
C GLY A 56 2.12 -4.74 -1.27
N ARG A 57 2.04 -3.50 -0.79
CA ARG A 57 2.14 -3.22 0.65
C ARG A 57 0.74 -3.13 1.22
N VAL A 58 0.45 -3.97 2.21
CA VAL A 58 -0.76 -3.94 3.02
C VAL A 58 -0.44 -3.11 4.26
N ASN A 59 -1.12 -1.99 4.40
CA ASN A 59 -1.22 -1.31 5.68
C ASN A 59 -2.51 -1.81 6.34
N GLY A 60 -2.44 -2.17 7.61
CA GLY A 60 -3.56 -2.66 8.37
C GLY A 60 -3.63 -1.99 9.73
N ARG A 61 -4.85 -1.80 10.23
CA ARG A 61 -5.10 -1.31 11.57
C ARG A 61 -6.14 -2.20 12.24
N VAL A 62 -5.80 -2.72 13.41
CA VAL A 62 -6.71 -3.43 14.29
C VAL A 62 -7.10 -2.48 15.41
N ALA A 63 -8.39 -2.34 15.68
CA ALA A 63 -8.92 -1.58 16.79
C ALA A 63 -9.79 -2.48 17.66
N LEU A 64 -9.58 -2.43 18.97
CA LEU A 64 -10.40 -3.10 19.98
C LEU A 64 -11.10 -2.02 20.80
N GLN A 65 -12.43 -2.01 20.77
CA GLN A 65 -13.27 -1.09 21.53
C GLN A 65 -14.15 -1.89 22.48
N HIS A 66 -14.10 -1.62 23.78
CA HIS A 66 -14.96 -2.31 24.75
C HIS A 66 -16.34 -1.66 24.80
N SER A 67 -17.39 -2.45 24.59
CA SER A 67 -18.79 -2.04 24.70
C SER A 67 -19.24 -2.17 26.15
N GLY A 68 -18.99 -1.13 26.94
CA GLY A 68 -19.49 -1.02 28.32
C GLY A 68 -18.54 -0.28 29.25
N ALA A 69 -19.10 0.43 30.23
CA ALA A 69 -18.43 1.24 31.26
C ALA A 69 -17.55 0.43 32.24
N SER A 70 -16.88 -0.63 31.77
CA SER A 70 -15.97 -1.48 32.52
C SER A 70 -14.52 -1.29 32.08
N ARG A 71 -14.16 -0.07 31.64
CA ARG A 71 -12.87 0.50 32.06
C ARG A 71 -13.04 1.00 33.50
N ALA A 72 -13.50 0.10 34.38
CA ALA A 72 -13.03 0.16 35.74
C ALA A 72 -11.53 -0.06 35.57
N VAL A 73 -10.79 1.04 35.42
CA VAL A 73 -9.41 1.07 35.87
C VAL A 73 -9.55 0.55 37.28
N SER A 74 -9.27 -0.74 37.49
CA SER A 74 -9.11 -1.24 38.84
C SER A 74 -7.88 -0.51 39.30
N ASN A 75 -8.09 0.65 39.93
CA ASN A 75 -7.05 1.36 40.61
C ASN A 75 -6.67 0.42 41.75
N ALA A 76 -5.65 -0.40 41.50
CA ALA A 76 -5.14 -1.32 42.48
C ALA A 76 -4.33 -0.47 43.44
N VAL A 77 -4.77 -0.40 44.69
CA VAL A 77 -3.96 0.23 45.73
C VAL A 77 -2.83 -0.72 46.05
N ASN A 78 -1.59 -0.31 45.76
CA ASN A 78 -0.41 -1.05 46.19
C ASN A 78 -0.24 -0.85 47.71
N GLU A 79 -0.93 -1.67 48.50
CA GLU A 79 -0.91 -1.56 49.96
C GLU A 79 0.50 -1.71 50.55
N GLY A 80 1.37 -2.49 49.89
CA GLY A 80 2.78 -2.64 50.29
C GLY A 80 3.53 -1.32 50.20
N GLN A 81 3.40 -0.63 49.07
CA GLN A 81 3.99 0.68 48.84
C GLN A 81 3.38 1.75 49.76
N ALA A 82 2.05 1.73 49.95
CA ALA A 82 1.37 2.62 50.89
C ALA A 82 1.87 2.44 52.34
N ARG A 83 2.04 1.19 52.78
CA ARG A 83 2.60 0.86 54.10
C ARG A 83 4.06 1.28 54.23
N ALA A 84 4.86 1.17 53.16
CA ALA A 84 6.24 1.65 53.14
C ALA A 84 6.29 3.17 53.31
N TYR A 85 5.52 3.93 52.52
CA TYR A 85 5.45 5.39 52.65
C TYR A 85 4.97 5.85 54.02
N ARG A 86 3.91 5.24 54.55
CA ARG A 86 3.41 5.58 55.89
C ARG A 86 4.50 5.41 56.96
N ARG A 87 5.26 4.32 56.92
CA ARG A 87 6.34 4.07 57.90
C ARG A 87 7.42 5.16 57.84
N GLU A 88 7.87 5.54 56.65
CA GLU A 88 8.94 6.52 56.50
C GLU A 88 8.47 7.95 56.81
N LEU A 89 7.26 8.33 56.40
CA LEU A 89 6.70 9.65 56.69
C LEU A 89 6.45 9.87 58.18
N VAL A 90 6.00 8.84 58.91
CA VAL A 90 5.83 8.91 60.38
C VAL A 90 7.18 9.04 61.09
N LYS A 91 8.22 8.32 60.64
CA LYS A 91 9.58 8.47 61.18
C LYS A 91 10.12 9.89 60.96
N LEU A 92 9.90 10.44 59.77
CA LEU A 92 10.33 11.79 59.40
C LEU A 92 9.60 12.87 60.20
N ALA A 93 8.28 12.74 60.39
CA ALA A 93 7.52 13.68 61.21
C ALA A 93 8.05 13.75 62.65
N LYS A 94 8.41 12.59 63.23
CA LYS A 94 9.02 12.51 64.56
C LYS A 94 10.40 13.16 64.62
N SER A 95 11.27 12.94 63.64
CA SER A 95 12.61 13.55 63.63
C SER A 95 12.55 15.07 63.46
N LEU A 96 11.57 15.57 62.70
CA LEU A 96 11.36 16.99 62.47
C LEU A 96 10.48 17.68 63.54
N LYS A 97 10.01 16.93 64.55
CA LYS A 97 9.05 17.41 65.58
C LYS A 97 7.79 18.05 64.97
N MET A 98 7.31 17.49 63.86
CA MET A 98 6.10 17.92 63.16
C MET A 98 4.91 17.03 63.56
N PRO A 99 3.68 17.57 63.54
CA PRO A 99 2.48 16.77 63.76
C PRO A 99 2.28 15.74 62.64
N ASP A 100 1.87 14.52 63.01
CA ASP A 100 1.56 13.43 62.08
C ASP A 100 0.15 13.60 61.50
N ASN A 101 0.05 14.45 60.46
CA ASN A 101 -1.21 14.77 59.79
C ASN A 101 -1.38 14.03 58.46
N LEU A 102 -0.84 12.80 58.35
CA LEU A 102 -0.87 12.07 57.09
C LEU A 102 -2.28 11.59 56.75
N SER A 103 -2.91 12.22 55.77
CA SER A 103 -4.22 11.80 55.26
C SER A 103 -4.10 10.65 54.26
N LEU A 104 -5.17 9.87 54.12
CA LEU A 104 -5.28 8.82 53.10
C LEU A 104 -5.16 9.41 51.69
N GLU A 105 -5.69 10.61 51.47
CA GLU A 105 -5.58 11.33 50.21
C GLU A 105 -4.11 11.62 49.85
N THR A 106 -3.30 12.05 50.81
CA THR A 106 -1.87 12.28 50.61
C THR A 106 -1.16 10.98 50.25
N LEU A 107 -1.48 9.87 50.92
CA LEU A 107 -0.91 8.56 50.61
C LEU A 107 -1.27 8.08 49.21
N LEU A 108 -2.52 8.25 48.78
CA LEU A 108 -2.99 7.84 47.45
C LEU A 108 -2.31 8.63 46.32
N ARG A 109 -1.88 9.87 46.57
CA ARG A 109 -1.15 10.70 45.60
C ARG A 109 0.33 10.35 45.49
N LEU A 110 0.87 9.52 46.38
CA LEU A 110 2.29 9.15 46.34
C LEU A 110 2.56 8.19 45.16
N PRO A 111 3.72 8.34 44.47
CA PRO A 111 4.06 7.52 43.32
C PRO A 111 3.98 6.02 43.62
N GLY A 112 3.28 5.26 42.77
CA GLY A 112 3.17 3.81 42.92
C GLY A 112 2.20 3.34 44.02
N VAL A 113 1.41 4.22 44.65
CA VAL A 113 0.34 3.82 45.59
C VAL A 113 -0.97 3.56 44.86
N LEU A 114 -1.39 4.48 43.99
CA LEU A 114 -2.46 4.27 43.04
C LEU A 114 -1.84 3.88 41.70
N GLU A 115 -1.92 2.60 41.36
CA GLU A 115 -1.52 2.13 40.04
C GLU A 115 -2.78 1.83 39.23
N PRO A 116 -2.91 2.38 38.02
CA PRO A 116 -3.91 1.89 37.09
C PRO A 116 -3.52 0.44 36.75
N SER A 117 -4.18 -0.54 37.38
CA SER A 117 -4.12 -1.91 36.87
C SER A 117 -5.00 -1.92 35.63
N GLU A 118 -4.35 -1.85 34.47
CA GLU A 118 -4.97 -2.34 33.25
C GLU A 118 -5.16 -3.84 33.47
N PRO A 119 -6.40 -4.36 33.47
CA PRO A 119 -6.57 -5.80 33.47
C PRO A 119 -5.83 -6.31 32.25
N THR A 120 -4.86 -7.19 32.46
CA THR A 120 -4.16 -7.89 31.38
C THR A 120 -5.21 -8.74 30.69
N LEU A 121 -5.87 -8.16 29.70
CA LEU A 121 -6.87 -8.86 28.91
C LEU A 121 -6.13 -9.99 28.20
N ASP A 122 -6.54 -11.22 28.46
CA ASP A 122 -5.96 -12.38 27.79
C ASP A 122 -6.25 -12.27 26.29
N GLY A 123 -5.26 -11.85 25.50
CA GLY A 123 -5.36 -11.72 24.05
C GLY A 123 -5.86 -13.00 23.36
N LYS A 124 -5.70 -14.17 24.00
CA LYS A 124 -6.26 -15.44 23.51
C LYS A 124 -7.79 -15.41 23.46
N ALA A 125 -8.44 -14.68 24.36
CA ALA A 125 -9.89 -14.56 24.40
C ALA A 125 -10.46 -13.89 23.14
N PHE A 126 -9.68 -13.02 22.50
CA PHE A 126 -10.05 -12.23 21.32
C PHE A 126 -9.46 -12.78 20.00
N ARG A 127 -8.67 -13.86 20.05
CA ARG A 127 -8.05 -14.50 18.88
C ARG A 127 -9.07 -14.87 17.79
N ALA A 128 -10.11 -15.63 18.14
CA ALA A 128 -11.10 -16.08 17.16
C ALA A 128 -11.97 -14.91 16.60
N PRO A 129 -12.43 -13.95 17.42
CA PRO A 129 -13.06 -12.73 16.92
C PRO A 129 -12.16 -11.89 16.00
N ALA A 130 -10.88 -11.70 16.34
CA ALA A 130 -9.94 -10.94 15.52
C ALA A 130 -9.70 -11.60 14.16
N LYS A 131 -9.54 -12.92 14.12
CA LYS A 131 -9.42 -13.68 12.86
C LYS A 131 -10.67 -13.54 11.99
N ARG A 132 -11.87 -13.54 12.59
CA ARG A 132 -13.13 -13.33 11.87
C ARG A 132 -13.22 -11.93 11.26
N ALA A 133 -12.91 -10.90 12.04
CA ALA A 133 -12.86 -9.52 11.53
C ALA A 133 -11.82 -9.37 10.40
N LEU A 134 -10.64 -9.98 10.55
CA LEU A 134 -9.62 -9.98 9.51
C LEU A 134 -10.09 -10.71 8.24
N GLY A 135 -10.77 -11.86 8.37
CA GLY A 135 -11.31 -12.60 7.24
C GLY A 135 -12.28 -11.75 6.41
N GLN A 136 -13.22 -11.08 7.06
CA GLN A 136 -14.14 -10.15 6.39
C GLN A 136 -13.41 -8.99 5.70
N ALA A 137 -12.39 -8.41 6.36
CA ALA A 137 -11.59 -7.35 5.76
C ALA A 137 -10.84 -7.84 4.51
N LEU A 138 -10.30 -9.06 4.54
CA LEU A 138 -9.60 -9.67 3.39
C LEU A 138 -10.56 -9.96 2.23
N GLU A 139 -11.75 -10.48 2.50
CA GLU A 139 -12.79 -10.70 1.47
C GLU A 139 -13.19 -9.40 0.79
N ALA A 140 -13.47 -8.35 1.57
CA ALA A 140 -13.79 -7.02 1.04
C ALA A 140 -12.63 -6.44 0.21
N LEU A 141 -11.40 -6.60 0.69
CA LEU A 141 -10.20 -6.16 0.00
C LEU A 141 -10.01 -6.86 -1.35
N GLN A 142 -10.20 -8.18 -1.41
CA GLN A 142 -10.10 -8.95 -2.64
C GLN A 142 -11.18 -8.54 -3.64
N ALA A 143 -12.44 -8.45 -3.20
CA ALA A 143 -13.54 -8.04 -4.05
C ALA A 143 -13.33 -6.65 -4.67
N MET A 144 -12.82 -5.70 -3.90
CA MET A 144 -12.49 -4.36 -4.42
C MET A 144 -11.37 -4.41 -5.45
N ARG A 145 -10.32 -5.21 -5.22
CA ARG A 145 -9.21 -5.38 -6.16
C ARG A 145 -9.67 -6.05 -7.45
N GLU A 146 -10.47 -7.10 -7.39
CA GLU A 146 -11.01 -7.75 -8.58
C GLU A 146 -11.81 -6.79 -9.45
N LYS A 147 -12.66 -5.96 -8.82
CA LYS A 147 -13.44 -4.94 -9.51
C LYS A 147 -12.55 -3.87 -10.15
N GLU A 148 -11.55 -3.38 -9.43
CA GLU A 148 -10.57 -2.42 -9.98
C GLU A 148 -9.78 -3.04 -11.15
N GLY A 149 -9.31 -4.28 -10.98
CA GLY A 149 -8.58 -5.03 -12.01
C GLY A 149 -9.39 -5.25 -13.27
N ALA A 150 -10.66 -5.63 -13.15
CA ALA A 150 -11.56 -5.77 -14.29
C ALA A 150 -11.80 -4.44 -15.02
N ASN A 151 -11.90 -3.32 -14.29
CA ASN A 151 -12.04 -2.00 -14.88
C ASN A 151 -10.78 -1.56 -15.64
N LEU A 152 -9.61 -1.72 -15.01
CA LEU A 152 -8.31 -1.41 -15.61
C LEU A 152 -8.03 -2.28 -16.83
N GLY A 153 -8.36 -3.58 -16.77
CA GLY A 153 -8.23 -4.49 -17.89
C GLY A 153 -9.09 -4.05 -19.09
N ARG A 154 -10.35 -3.66 -18.85
CA ARG A 154 -11.23 -3.11 -19.90
C ARG A 154 -10.70 -1.81 -20.50
N ASP A 155 -10.17 -0.90 -19.68
CA ASP A 155 -9.59 0.35 -20.17
C ASP A 155 -8.33 0.12 -21.01
N LEU A 156 -7.42 -0.73 -20.53
CA LEU A 156 -6.22 -1.13 -21.27
C LEU A 156 -6.56 -1.79 -22.60
N ALA A 157 -7.53 -2.70 -22.62
CA ALA A 157 -7.98 -3.34 -23.86
C ALA A 157 -8.53 -2.32 -24.87
N LYS A 158 -9.32 -1.34 -24.41
CA LYS A 158 -9.82 -0.25 -25.27
C LYS A 158 -8.68 0.60 -25.85
N ARG A 159 -7.69 0.94 -25.03
CA ARG A 159 -6.51 1.70 -25.46
C ARG A 159 -5.69 0.93 -26.49
N LEU A 160 -5.41 -0.35 -26.23
CA LEU A 160 -4.70 -1.24 -27.16
C LEU A 160 -5.44 -1.35 -28.51
N ALA A 161 -6.76 -1.51 -28.50
CA ALA A 161 -7.57 -1.51 -29.71
C ALA A 161 -7.48 -0.17 -30.47
N GLY A 162 -7.43 0.95 -29.76
CA GLY A 162 -7.15 2.28 -30.33
C GLY A 162 -5.78 2.36 -31.00
N LEU A 163 -4.73 1.94 -30.31
CA LEU A 163 -3.36 1.92 -30.81
C LEU A 163 -3.21 1.04 -32.05
N ARG A 164 -3.79 -0.17 -32.04
CA ARG A 164 -3.83 -1.06 -33.22
C ARG A 164 -4.49 -0.40 -34.43
N ARG A 165 -5.60 0.33 -34.23
CA ARG A 165 -6.26 1.08 -35.32
C ARG A 165 -5.37 2.20 -35.87
N VAL A 166 -4.66 2.92 -34.99
CA VAL A 166 -3.70 3.96 -35.42
C VAL A 166 -2.55 3.33 -36.20
N ALA A 167 -1.92 2.27 -35.67
CA ALA A 167 -0.83 1.55 -36.31
C ALA A 167 -1.21 1.07 -37.72
N LYS A 168 -2.40 0.46 -37.88
CA LYS A 168 -2.93 0.06 -39.20
C LYS A 168 -3.09 1.23 -40.17
N ARG A 169 -3.53 2.41 -39.69
CA ARG A 169 -3.63 3.61 -40.53
C ARG A 169 -2.25 4.12 -40.95
N VAL A 170 -1.27 4.09 -40.06
CA VAL A 170 0.12 4.44 -40.37
C VAL A 170 0.69 3.49 -41.41
N ALA A 171 0.52 2.17 -41.23
CA ALA A 171 0.97 1.16 -42.18
C ALA A 171 0.38 1.36 -43.59
N ARG A 172 -0.91 1.68 -43.70
CA ARG A 172 -1.55 2.01 -44.98
C ARG A 172 -1.00 3.27 -45.65
N ARG A 173 -0.52 4.23 -44.86
CA ARG A 173 -0.01 5.53 -45.36
C ARG A 173 1.49 5.48 -45.66
N ALA A 174 2.25 4.58 -45.03
CA ALA A 174 3.70 4.50 -45.16
C ALA A 174 4.21 4.44 -46.62
N PRO A 175 3.62 3.63 -47.53
CA PRO A 175 4.05 3.59 -48.93
C PRO A 175 3.85 4.93 -49.65
N ALA A 176 2.74 5.63 -49.37
CA ALA A 176 2.46 6.92 -49.98
C ALA A 176 3.40 8.02 -49.48
N VAL A 177 3.82 7.95 -48.20
CA VAL A 177 4.79 8.88 -47.60
C VAL A 177 6.17 8.68 -48.23
N LEU A 178 6.61 7.43 -48.41
CA LEU A 178 7.86 7.12 -49.12
C LEU A 178 7.84 7.66 -50.55
N LYS A 179 6.73 7.50 -51.27
CA LYS A 179 6.57 8.07 -52.61
C LYS A 179 6.65 9.60 -52.60
N GLN A 180 5.96 10.26 -51.68
CA GLN A 180 5.99 11.72 -51.55
C GLN A 180 7.38 12.26 -51.21
N HIS A 181 8.13 11.57 -50.34
CA HIS A 181 9.51 11.93 -50.02
C HIS A 181 10.43 11.76 -51.21
N ARG A 182 10.26 10.68 -51.99
CA ARG A 182 11.01 10.47 -53.24
C ARG A 182 10.76 11.60 -54.24
N GLU A 183 9.50 11.95 -54.50
CA GLU A 183 9.13 13.05 -55.40
C GLU A 183 9.74 14.38 -54.95
N ARG A 184 9.63 14.69 -53.65
CA ARG A 184 10.20 15.92 -53.08
C ARG A 184 11.74 15.96 -53.12
N LEU A 185 12.40 14.80 -53.01
CA LEU A 185 13.86 14.71 -53.15
C LEU A 185 14.27 15.00 -54.60
N ILE A 186 13.57 14.42 -55.57
CA ILE A 186 13.81 14.65 -57.00
C ILE A 186 13.59 16.13 -57.35
N GLU A 187 12.50 16.75 -56.88
CA GLU A 187 12.25 18.18 -57.07
C GLU A 187 13.39 19.05 -56.51
N ARG A 188 13.91 18.72 -55.32
CA ARG A 188 15.02 19.45 -54.71
C ARG A 188 16.32 19.30 -55.49
N LEU A 189 16.61 18.11 -56.01
CA LEU A 189 17.79 17.87 -56.84
C LEU A 189 17.72 18.68 -58.13
N ASN A 190 16.57 18.67 -58.82
CA ASN A 190 16.34 19.44 -60.03
C ASN A 190 16.48 20.95 -59.79
N ASN A 191 15.92 21.46 -58.69
CA ASN A 191 16.01 22.88 -58.33
C ASN A 191 17.42 23.34 -57.93
N ALA A 192 18.29 22.42 -57.51
CA ALA A 192 19.66 22.72 -57.12
C ALA A 192 20.64 22.76 -58.30
N ASN A 193 20.18 22.56 -59.55
CA ASN A 193 21.02 22.41 -60.75
C ASN A 193 22.15 21.38 -60.57
N VAL A 194 21.95 20.39 -59.71
CA VAL A 194 22.82 19.22 -59.65
C VAL A 194 22.46 18.41 -60.89
N GLU A 195 23.35 18.33 -61.88
CA GLU A 195 23.22 17.32 -62.94
C GLU A 195 23.01 15.99 -62.22
N THR A 196 21.86 15.33 -62.44
CA THR A 196 21.59 14.01 -61.87
C THR A 196 22.84 13.17 -62.11
N PRO A 197 23.60 12.82 -61.06
CA PRO A 197 24.80 12.02 -61.25
C PRO A 197 24.34 10.77 -61.97
N GLY A 198 25.07 10.37 -63.02
CA GLY A 198 24.77 9.11 -63.71
C GLY A 198 24.64 7.99 -62.67
N ALA A 199 23.94 6.91 -63.03
CA ALA A 199 23.74 5.75 -62.15
C ALA A 199 25.05 5.09 -61.65
N ASP A 200 26.21 5.65 -61.99
CA ASP A 200 27.56 5.21 -61.66
C ASP A 200 28.17 5.96 -60.45
N ASP A 201 27.52 7.00 -59.88
CA ASP A 201 28.01 7.67 -58.66
C ASP A 201 27.70 6.84 -57.40
N GLU A 202 28.68 6.02 -57.00
CA GLU A 202 28.60 5.11 -55.86
C GLU A 202 28.33 5.84 -54.52
N ARG A 203 28.79 7.09 -54.37
CA ARG A 203 28.58 7.87 -53.14
C ARG A 203 27.14 8.34 -53.04
N LEU A 204 26.56 8.80 -54.14
CA LEU A 204 25.15 9.17 -54.18
C LEU A 204 24.26 7.94 -53.92
N LEU A 205 24.54 6.80 -54.57
CA LEU A 205 23.78 5.57 -54.37
C LEU A 205 23.80 5.10 -52.91
N ARG A 206 24.95 5.16 -52.24
CA ARG A 206 25.06 4.83 -50.80
C ARG A 206 24.23 5.75 -49.92
N GLU A 207 24.28 7.07 -50.15
CA GLU A 207 23.48 8.03 -49.39
C GLU A 207 21.98 7.84 -49.64
N MET A 208 21.58 7.49 -50.87
CA MET A 208 20.18 7.17 -51.20
C MET A 208 19.69 5.90 -50.51
N VAL A 209 20.51 4.84 -50.47
CA VAL A 209 20.19 3.62 -49.71
C VAL A 209 20.05 3.94 -48.21
N TYR A 210 21.02 4.66 -47.65
CA TYR A 210 20.99 5.05 -46.23
C TYR A 210 19.77 5.91 -45.88
N TYR A 211 19.40 6.84 -46.76
CA TYR A 211 18.22 7.67 -46.58
C TYR A 211 16.93 6.86 -46.67
N THR A 212 16.85 5.91 -47.61
CA THR A 212 15.67 5.05 -47.79
C THR A 212 15.47 4.11 -46.61
N ASP A 213 16.55 3.49 -46.11
CA ASP A 213 16.53 2.67 -44.89
C ASP A 213 16.07 3.49 -43.67
N ARG A 214 16.50 4.75 -43.55
CA ARG A 214 16.04 5.63 -42.48
C ARG A 214 14.58 6.06 -42.57
N MET A 215 13.97 5.94 -43.74
CA MET A 215 12.56 6.29 -43.97
C MET A 215 11.62 5.10 -43.90
N ASP A 216 12.15 3.88 -44.06
CA ASP A 216 11.36 2.67 -43.91
C ASP A 216 11.03 2.45 -42.43
N ILE A 217 9.75 2.35 -42.12
CA ILE A 217 9.22 2.09 -40.77
C ILE A 217 8.62 0.68 -40.64
N THR A 218 8.89 -0.19 -41.61
CA THR A 218 8.30 -1.53 -41.68
C THR A 218 8.72 -2.40 -40.49
N GLU A 219 9.97 -2.30 -40.05
CA GLU A 219 10.45 -3.03 -38.86
C GLU A 219 9.76 -2.52 -37.59
N GLU A 220 9.62 -1.22 -37.43
CA GLU A 220 8.98 -0.56 -36.28
C GLU A 220 7.50 -0.94 -36.19
N LEU A 221 6.80 -0.99 -37.32
CA LEU A 221 5.41 -1.44 -37.37
C LEU A 221 5.28 -2.91 -36.99
N THR A 222 6.20 -3.76 -37.43
CA THR A 222 6.25 -5.19 -37.09
C THR A 222 6.56 -5.40 -35.61
N ARG A 223 7.54 -4.66 -35.07
CA ARG A 223 7.91 -4.68 -33.65
C ARG A 223 6.78 -4.15 -32.77
N LEU A 224 6.07 -3.11 -33.21
CA LEU A 224 4.91 -2.59 -32.49
C LEU A 224 3.78 -3.62 -32.44
N ASP A 225 3.55 -4.36 -33.53
CA ASP A 225 2.50 -5.40 -33.57
C ASP A 225 2.85 -6.58 -32.65
N SER A 226 4.13 -6.98 -32.56
CA SER A 226 4.56 -8.01 -31.62
C SER A 226 4.44 -7.58 -30.16
N HIS A 227 4.62 -6.29 -29.85
CA HIS A 227 4.35 -5.73 -28.52
C HIS A 227 2.85 -5.68 -28.15
N PHE A 228 1.96 -5.76 -29.14
CA PHE A 228 0.52 -5.83 -28.89
C PHE A 228 0.00 -7.26 -28.73
N ALA A 229 0.77 -8.28 -29.11
CA ALA A 229 0.37 -9.69 -29.06
C ALA A 229 0.14 -10.19 -27.63
#